data_AF-A0A150PRG9-F1
#
_entry.id   AF-A0A150PRG9-F1
#
_cell.length_a   1.000
_cell.length_b   1.000
_cell.length_c   1.000
_cell.angle_alpha   90.00
_cell.angle_beta   90.00
_cell.angle_gamma   90.00
#
_symmetry.space_group_name_H-M   'P 1'
#
loop_
_entity.id
_entity.type
_entity.pdbx_description
1 polymer ?
#
loop_
_entity_poly.entity_id
_entity_poly.type
_entity_poly.pdbx_seq_one_letter_code
_entity_poly.pdbx_strand_id
1 'polypeptide(L)'
;MRPRAACIALLLALPPALTLTPTVGSVGSAPAAGVSTGALLGGPRAAQAAVAVQLSLEELVSRAAFVVVATATEQRSQWEELGGARRIVTYTRLSVDRPVAGQPDGEIWVRTLGGVVGDVGQQVSGDAQLRIGAQAMIFVSRTRGALVVSGMAQGHYPVVDGG
;
A
#
# COMPACT_ATOMS: atom_id res chain seq x y z
N MET A 1 26.76 -28.41 3.94
CA MET A 1 27.43 -27.30 3.21
C MET A 1 26.36 -26.37 2.64
N ARG A 2 26.26 -25.16 3.22
CA ARG A 2 25.66 -23.86 2.80
C ARG A 2 24.50 -23.81 1.78
N PRO A 3 23.31 -23.32 2.15
CA PRO A 3 22.41 -22.63 1.22
C PRO A 3 22.79 -21.14 1.09
N ARG A 4 22.76 -20.64 -0.14
CA ARG A 4 23.12 -19.28 -0.54
C ARG A 4 22.01 -18.31 -0.14
N ALA A 5 22.33 -17.35 0.72
CA ALA A 5 21.46 -16.23 1.05
C ALA A 5 21.50 -15.21 -0.09
N ALA A 6 20.39 -15.04 -0.80
CA ALA A 6 20.16 -13.89 -1.66
C ALA A 6 19.50 -12.79 -0.82
N CYS A 7 20.34 -11.96 -0.19
CA CYS A 7 19.89 -10.74 0.48
C CYS A 7 19.49 -9.71 -0.58
N ILE A 8 18.18 -9.56 -0.82
CA ILE A 8 17.66 -8.39 -1.53
C ILE A 8 17.56 -7.26 -0.51
N ALA A 9 18.63 -6.48 -0.41
CA ALA A 9 18.63 -5.21 0.29
C ALA A 9 17.84 -4.19 -0.56
N LEU A 10 16.56 -4.01 -0.27
CA LEU A 10 15.78 -2.90 -0.82
C LEU A 10 16.11 -1.64 -0.02
N LEU A 11 17.22 -1.01 -0.40
CA LEU A 11 17.60 0.34 0.04
C LEU A 11 16.62 1.34 -0.57
N LEU A 12 15.69 1.84 0.23
CA LEU A 12 15.00 3.11 -0.05
C LEU A 12 15.98 4.26 0.26
N ALA A 13 16.98 4.43 -0.60
CA ALA A 13 17.77 5.64 -0.65
C ALA A 13 16.93 6.70 -1.38
N LEU A 14 16.32 7.61 -0.63
CA LEU A 14 15.70 8.82 -1.18
C LEU A 14 16.82 9.68 -1.80
N PRO A 15 16.80 9.99 -3.11
CA PRO A 15 17.77 10.94 -3.67
C PRO A 15 17.47 12.36 -3.15
N PRO A 16 18.48 13.20 -2.90
CA PRO A 16 18.26 14.61 -2.61
C PRO A 16 17.64 15.26 -3.85
N ALA A 17 16.51 15.93 -3.65
CA ALA A 17 15.71 16.57 -4.68
C ALA A 17 16.55 17.53 -5.54
N LEU A 18 16.48 17.37 -6.86
CA LEU A 18 16.91 18.37 -7.84
C LEU A 18 16.05 19.62 -7.66
N THR A 19 16.60 20.66 -7.02
CA THR A 19 15.96 21.97 -6.94
C THR A 19 16.24 22.75 -8.22
N LEU A 20 15.25 22.86 -9.11
CA LEU A 20 15.23 23.87 -10.16
C LEU A 20 15.01 25.24 -9.49
N THR A 21 16.05 26.06 -9.42
CA THR A 21 15.95 27.46 -8.98
C THR A 21 15.44 28.32 -10.13
N PRO A 22 14.27 28.98 -10.02
CA PRO A 22 13.90 30.03 -10.98
C PRO A 22 14.76 31.27 -10.71
N THR A 23 15.56 31.68 -11.69
CA THR A 23 16.23 32.99 -11.70
C THR A 23 15.19 34.07 -12.00
N VAL A 24 14.92 34.96 -11.04
CA VAL A 24 14.08 36.15 -11.25
C VAL A 24 15.00 37.35 -11.25
N GLY A 25 15.07 38.04 -12.40
CA GLY A 25 15.86 39.25 -12.60
C GLY A 25 15.40 40.41 -11.73
N SER A 26 16.35 41.15 -11.20
CA SER A 26 16.14 42.35 -10.37
C SER A 26 15.78 43.57 -11.21
N VAL A 27 14.67 44.25 -10.89
CA VAL A 27 14.42 45.66 -11.26
C VAL A 27 13.93 46.41 -10.02
N GLY A 28 14.43 47.65 -9.85
CA GLY A 28 14.60 48.32 -8.56
C GLY A 28 13.44 49.14 -7.97
N SER A 29 13.59 49.48 -6.68
CA SER A 29 13.27 50.74 -5.92
C SER A 29 12.04 51.58 -6.33
N ALA A 30 11.13 52.09 -5.49
CA ALA A 30 10.89 52.16 -4.02
C ALA A 30 9.43 52.74 -3.81
N PRO A 31 9.00 53.32 -2.65
CA PRO A 31 8.02 52.74 -1.71
C PRO A 31 6.68 53.52 -1.55
N ALA A 32 5.57 52.85 -1.16
CA ALA A 32 4.45 53.50 -0.44
C ALA A 32 3.48 52.49 0.21
N ALA A 33 3.32 52.63 1.54
CA ALA A 33 2.16 52.37 2.39
C ALA A 33 1.20 51.17 2.11
N GLY A 34 1.37 50.11 2.91
CA GLY A 34 0.38 49.77 3.94
C GLY A 34 -0.97 49.17 3.51
N VAL A 35 -0.98 47.90 3.09
CA VAL A 35 -2.01 46.93 3.47
C VAL A 35 -1.26 45.66 3.89
N SER A 36 -1.44 45.21 5.13
CA SER A 36 -0.84 43.97 5.60
C SER A 36 -1.49 42.78 4.88
N THR A 37 -0.93 42.41 3.73
CA THR A 37 -1.15 41.14 3.03
C THR A 37 -0.43 40.02 3.79
N GLY A 38 -0.73 39.86 5.07
CA GLY A 38 -0.12 38.88 5.97
C GLY A 38 -0.74 37.49 5.80
N ALA A 39 -0.98 37.06 4.57
CA ALA A 39 -1.58 35.77 4.29
C ALA A 39 -0.89 35.11 3.09
N LEU A 40 -0.30 33.93 3.35
CA LEU A 40 0.10 32.90 2.37
C LEU A 40 1.47 33.02 1.68
N LEU A 41 2.55 33.39 2.40
CA LEU A 41 3.93 33.12 1.96
C LEU A 41 4.52 31.86 2.60
N GLY A 42 3.73 30.79 2.71
CA GLY A 42 4.26 29.46 2.98
C GLY A 42 4.87 28.90 1.70
N GLY A 43 6.21 28.84 1.62
CA GLY A 43 6.89 28.18 0.50
C GLY A 43 6.39 26.74 0.27
N PRO A 44 6.67 26.15 -0.90
CA PRO A 44 6.16 24.81 -1.23
C PRO A 44 6.55 23.82 -0.14
N ARG A 45 5.55 23.20 0.51
CA ARG A 45 5.80 22.11 1.45
C ARG A 45 6.30 20.91 0.66
N ALA A 46 7.32 20.24 1.19
CA ALA A 46 7.79 18.98 0.63
C ALA A 46 6.63 17.98 0.61
N ALA A 47 6.18 17.61 -0.58
CA ALA A 47 5.20 16.55 -0.77
C ALA A 47 5.94 15.22 -0.88
N GLN A 48 5.55 14.23 -0.08
CA GLN A 48 6.02 12.86 -0.26
C GLN A 48 5.09 12.15 -1.25
N ALA A 49 5.68 11.58 -2.30
CA ALA A 49 4.96 10.77 -3.28
C ALA A 49 5.35 9.29 -3.14
N ALA A 50 4.37 8.39 -3.29
CA ALA A 50 4.62 6.97 -3.43
C ALA A 50 4.63 6.60 -4.92
N VAL A 51 5.57 5.75 -5.32
CA VAL A 51 5.63 5.17 -6.67
C VAL A 51 5.32 3.69 -6.57
N ALA A 52 4.46 3.19 -7.45
CA ALA A 52 4.16 1.76 -7.57
C ALA A 52 4.74 1.22 -8.88
N VAL A 53 5.32 0.02 -8.82
CA VAL A 53 5.72 -0.72 -10.01
C VAL A 53 4.54 -1.59 -10.43
N GLN A 54 4.07 -1.40 -11.66
CA GLN A 54 3.02 -2.23 -12.23
C GLN A 54 3.54 -3.66 -12.42
N LEU A 55 2.78 -4.64 -11.96
CA LEU A 55 3.05 -6.05 -12.16
C LEU A 55 2.22 -6.57 -13.33
N SER A 56 2.83 -7.41 -14.16
CA SER A 56 2.09 -8.18 -15.14
C SER A 56 1.26 -9.27 -14.47
N LEU A 57 0.30 -9.84 -15.20
CA LEU A 57 -0.47 -10.98 -14.69
C LEU A 57 0.45 -12.18 -14.40
N GLU A 58 1.42 -12.44 -15.27
CA GLU A 58 2.42 -13.50 -15.09
C GLU A 58 3.26 -13.27 -13.82
N GLU A 59 3.60 -12.02 -13.53
CA GLU A 59 4.29 -11.66 -12.28
C GLU A 59 3.41 -11.85 -11.05
N LEU A 60 2.11 -11.52 -11.12
CA LEU A 60 1.18 -11.78 -10.02
C LEU A 60 1.00 -13.28 -9.76
N VAL A 61 0.83 -14.07 -10.83
CA VAL A 61 0.70 -15.54 -10.75
C VAL A 61 1.97 -16.16 -10.19
N SER A 62 3.15 -15.78 -10.71
CA SER A 62 4.43 -16.37 -10.27
C SER A 62 4.78 -16.07 -8.82
N ARG A 63 4.29 -14.93 -8.28
CA ARG A 63 4.44 -14.58 -6.86
C ARG A 63 3.37 -15.20 -5.96
N ALA A 64 2.25 -15.65 -6.52
CA ALA A 64 1.15 -16.21 -5.76
C ALA A 64 1.47 -17.63 -5.30
N ALA A 65 1.18 -17.88 -4.02
CA ALA A 65 1.07 -19.23 -3.48
C ALA A 65 -0.18 -19.95 -4.01
N PHE A 66 -1.28 -19.19 -4.15
CA PHE A 66 -2.54 -19.63 -4.70
C PHE A 66 -3.39 -18.41 -5.10
N VAL A 67 -4.39 -18.66 -5.93
CA VAL A 67 -5.35 -17.65 -6.40
C VAL A 67 -6.75 -18.15 -6.06
N VAL A 68 -7.58 -17.30 -5.47
CA VAL A 68 -8.92 -17.66 -5.01
C VAL A 68 -9.96 -16.65 -5.47
N VAL A 69 -11.20 -17.09 -5.64
CA VAL A 69 -12.35 -16.21 -5.46
C VAL A 69 -12.89 -16.46 -4.06
N ALA A 70 -13.05 -15.39 -3.29
CA ALA A 70 -13.40 -15.48 -1.89
C ALA A 70 -14.23 -14.28 -1.45
N THR A 71 -14.99 -14.48 -0.37
CA THR A 71 -15.80 -13.45 0.27
C THR A 71 -15.21 -13.10 1.62
N ALA A 72 -15.02 -11.80 1.89
CA ALA A 72 -14.52 -11.35 3.20
C ALA A 72 -15.61 -11.45 4.27
N THR A 73 -15.33 -12.17 5.36
CA THR A 73 -16.33 -12.47 6.40
C THR A 73 -16.07 -11.78 7.72
N GLU A 74 -14.81 -11.50 8.05
CA GLU A 74 -14.42 -10.91 9.33
C GLU A 74 -13.17 -10.04 9.15
N GLN A 75 -13.05 -8.96 9.92
CA GLN A 75 -11.85 -8.13 9.98
C GLN A 75 -11.48 -7.78 11.42
N ARG A 76 -10.17 -7.79 11.69
CA ARG A 76 -9.61 -7.29 12.94
C ARG A 76 -8.30 -6.56 12.67
N SER A 77 -8.16 -5.38 13.24
CA SER A 77 -6.93 -4.59 13.14
C SER A 77 -6.13 -4.65 14.43
N GLN A 78 -4.81 -4.66 14.30
CA GLN A 78 -3.89 -4.67 15.44
C GLN A 78 -2.58 -3.95 15.09
N TRP A 79 -1.84 -3.56 16.12
CA TRP A 79 -0.49 -3.04 15.94
C TRP A 79 0.52 -4.18 15.80
N GLU A 80 1.41 -4.09 14.81
CA GLU A 80 2.53 -5.01 14.64
C GLU A 80 3.83 -4.27 14.30
N GLU A 81 4.96 -4.86 14.67
CA GLU A 81 6.27 -4.41 14.23
C GLU A 81 6.60 -5.01 12.86
N LEU A 82 6.58 -4.18 11.81
CA LEU A 82 6.91 -4.57 10.45
C LEU A 82 8.03 -3.70 9.89
N GLY A 83 9.13 -4.33 9.48
CA GLY A 83 10.24 -3.62 8.85
C GLY A 83 10.93 -2.59 9.76
N GLY A 84 10.93 -2.84 11.08
CA GLY A 84 11.54 -1.97 12.08
C GLY A 84 10.69 -0.77 12.50
N ALA A 85 9.41 -0.74 12.13
CA ALA A 85 8.47 0.27 12.59
C ALA A 85 7.11 -0.34 12.95
N ARG A 86 6.49 0.25 13.97
CA ARG A 86 5.13 -0.06 14.38
C ARG A 86 4.13 0.37 13.32
N ARG A 87 3.27 -0.53 12.87
CA ARG A 87 2.23 -0.27 11.87
C ARG A 87 0.92 -0.92 12.29
N ILE A 88 -0.21 -0.28 11.96
CA ILE A 88 -1.50 -0.97 12.00
C ILE A 88 -1.55 -1.95 10.82
N VAL A 89 -1.98 -3.17 11.09
CA VAL A 89 -2.32 -4.17 10.08
C VAL A 89 -3.75 -4.63 10.31
N THR A 90 -4.42 -5.05 9.24
CA THR A 90 -5.76 -5.62 9.30
C THR A 90 -5.72 -7.05 8.78
N TYR A 91 -6.15 -7.98 9.62
CA TYR A 91 -6.39 -9.35 9.24
C TYR A 91 -7.83 -9.47 8.77
N THR A 92 -8.02 -9.92 7.54
CA THR A 92 -9.33 -10.22 6.97
C THR A 92 -9.46 -11.72 6.80
N ARG A 93 -10.50 -12.31 7.37
CA ARG A 93 -10.88 -13.70 7.09
C ARG A 93 -11.62 -13.74 5.77
N LEU A 94 -11.18 -14.63 4.90
CA LEU A 94 -11.78 -14.89 3.60
C LEU A 94 -12.34 -16.31 3.62
N SER A 95 -13.64 -16.43 3.31
CA SER A 95 -14.27 -17.70 2.96
C SER A 95 -13.96 -17.98 1.49
N VAL A 96 -13.23 -19.06 1.19
CA VAL A 96 -12.83 -19.41 -0.17
C VAL A 96 -14.01 -20.05 -0.90
N ASP A 97 -14.58 -19.31 -1.85
CA ASP A 97 -15.71 -19.76 -2.66
C ASP A 97 -15.24 -20.76 -3.74
N ARG A 98 -14.09 -20.45 -4.37
CA ARG A 98 -13.41 -21.37 -5.29
C ARG A 98 -11.91 -21.12 -5.36
N PRO A 99 -11.07 -22.18 -5.37
CA PRO A 99 -9.68 -22.06 -5.79
C PRO A 99 -9.62 -21.89 -7.31
N VAL A 100 -8.83 -20.94 -7.77
CA VAL A 100 -8.52 -20.72 -9.21
C VAL A 100 -7.17 -21.36 -9.55
N ALA A 101 -6.19 -21.24 -8.65
CA ALA A 101 -4.88 -21.87 -8.78
C ALA A 101 -4.34 -22.25 -7.40
N GLY A 102 -3.65 -23.39 -7.30
CA GLY A 102 -3.17 -23.93 -6.03
C GLY A 102 -4.27 -24.58 -5.18
N GLN A 103 -3.93 -24.95 -3.95
CA GLN A 103 -4.80 -25.66 -3.00
C GLN A 103 -4.79 -24.94 -1.64
N PRO A 104 -5.60 -23.89 -1.47
CA PRO A 104 -5.80 -23.24 -0.18
C PRO A 104 -6.77 -24.03 0.71
N ASP A 105 -6.77 -23.71 2.00
CA ASP A 105 -7.83 -24.12 2.92
C ASP A 105 -9.15 -23.38 2.59
N GLY A 106 -10.28 -23.91 3.07
CA GLY A 106 -11.61 -23.31 2.84
C GLY A 106 -11.80 -21.94 3.50
N GLU A 107 -11.03 -21.64 4.54
CA GLU A 107 -10.96 -20.31 5.14
C GLU A 107 -9.50 -19.90 5.31
N ILE A 108 -9.19 -18.65 4.97
CA ILE A 108 -7.82 -18.11 5.08
C ILE A 108 -7.82 -16.73 5.72
N TRP A 109 -6.76 -16.41 6.46
CA TRP A 109 -6.53 -15.07 7.01
C TRP A 109 -5.50 -14.32 6.18
N VAL A 110 -5.92 -13.22 5.55
CA VAL A 110 -5.06 -12.36 4.74
C VAL A 110 -4.79 -11.06 5.49
N ARG A 111 -3.52 -10.67 5.57
CA ARG A 111 -3.07 -9.42 6.19
C ARG A 111 -2.92 -8.32 5.14
N THR A 112 -3.52 -7.17 5.42
CA THR A 112 -3.31 -5.89 4.74
C THR A 112 -2.71 -4.89 5.72
N LEU A 113 -2.07 -3.85 5.21
CA LEU A 113 -1.51 -2.73 5.95
C LEU A 113 -2.57 -1.64 6.15
N GLY A 114 -2.54 -0.99 7.31
CA GLY A 114 -3.55 -0.02 7.71
C GLY A 114 -4.73 -0.68 8.43
N GLY A 115 -5.74 0.13 8.73
CA GLY A 115 -6.89 -0.23 9.56
C GLY A 115 -7.10 0.78 10.68
N VAL A 116 -7.90 0.39 11.67
CA VAL A 116 -8.26 1.26 12.81
C VAL A 116 -8.09 0.48 14.11
N VAL A 117 -7.35 1.03 15.07
CA VAL A 117 -7.17 0.46 16.41
C VAL A 117 -7.51 1.54 17.44
N GLY A 118 -8.63 1.35 18.16
CA GLY A 118 -9.17 2.39 19.03
C GLY A 118 -9.50 3.64 18.23
N ASP A 119 -8.92 4.77 18.64
CA ASP A 119 -9.15 6.07 17.99
C ASP A 119 -8.13 6.38 16.87
N VAL A 120 -7.22 5.45 16.58
CA VAL A 120 -6.15 5.65 15.59
C VAL A 120 -6.47 4.90 14.31
N GLY A 121 -6.70 5.65 13.23
CA GLY A 121 -6.76 5.13 11.86
C GLY A 121 -5.45 5.30 11.12
N GLN A 122 -5.05 4.27 10.36
CA GLN A 122 -3.91 4.32 9.44
C GLN A 122 -4.37 3.85 8.07
N GLN A 123 -4.19 4.69 7.05
CA GLN A 123 -4.44 4.32 5.67
C GLN A 123 -3.10 4.14 4.94
N VAL A 124 -2.98 3.08 4.16
CA VAL A 124 -1.81 2.83 3.30
C VAL A 124 -2.25 2.87 1.86
N SER A 125 -1.79 3.91 1.15
CA SER A 125 -2.07 4.08 -0.27
C SER A 125 -1.55 2.89 -1.07
N GLY A 126 -2.38 2.39 -1.99
CA GLY A 126 -2.04 1.28 -2.87
C GLY A 126 -2.21 -0.11 -2.25
N ASP A 127 -2.64 -0.22 -0.99
CA ASP A 127 -2.93 -1.53 -0.40
C ASP A 127 -4.35 -2.03 -0.70
N ALA A 128 -4.51 -3.35 -0.68
CA ALA A 128 -5.78 -3.99 -1.04
C ALA A 128 -6.88 -3.68 -0.01
N GLN A 129 -8.09 -3.41 -0.50
CA GLN A 129 -9.26 -3.12 0.35
C GLN A 129 -10.24 -4.30 0.31
N LEU A 130 -10.12 -5.18 1.30
CA LEU A 130 -10.96 -6.38 1.43
C LEU A 130 -12.21 -6.05 2.25
N ARG A 131 -13.25 -5.48 1.64
CA ARG A 131 -14.46 -5.06 2.38
C ARG A 131 -15.28 -6.29 2.81
N ILE A 132 -15.70 -6.35 4.07
CA ILE A 132 -16.61 -7.40 4.56
C ILE A 132 -17.85 -7.49 3.67
N GLY A 133 -18.25 -8.71 3.33
CA GLY A 133 -19.37 -9.03 2.44
C GLY A 133 -19.06 -8.92 0.96
N ALA A 134 -17.93 -8.33 0.56
CA ALA A 134 -17.55 -8.24 -0.84
C ALA A 134 -16.83 -9.51 -1.30
N GLN A 135 -17.17 -9.96 -2.51
CA GLN A 135 -16.46 -11.02 -3.21
C GLN A 135 -15.36 -10.43 -4.09
N ALA A 136 -14.20 -11.09 -4.13
CA ALA A 136 -13.09 -10.69 -4.98
C ALA A 136 -12.28 -11.91 -5.44
N MET A 137 -11.66 -11.80 -6.61
CA MET A 137 -10.53 -12.65 -6.99
C MET A 137 -9.25 -12.08 -6.38
N ILE A 138 -8.51 -12.90 -5.66
CA ILE A 138 -7.35 -12.48 -4.87
C ILE A 138 -6.17 -13.40 -5.18
N PHE A 139 -5.07 -12.77 -5.57
CA PHE A 139 -3.76 -13.40 -5.70
C PHE A 139 -3.08 -13.33 -4.34
N VAL A 140 -2.82 -14.49 -3.73
CA VAL A 140 -2.32 -14.56 -2.36
C VAL A 140 -0.87 -15.03 -2.36
N SER A 141 0.02 -14.32 -1.67
CA SER A 141 1.41 -14.71 -1.46
C SER A 141 1.72 -14.87 0.04
N ARG A 142 2.85 -15.54 0.34
CA ARG A 142 3.34 -15.70 1.72
C ARG A 142 4.46 -14.71 1.98
N THR A 143 4.31 -13.87 2.99
CA THR A 143 5.33 -12.92 3.42
C THR A 143 5.49 -12.96 4.93
N ARG A 144 6.70 -13.31 5.40
CA ARG A 144 7.08 -13.33 6.84
C ARG A 144 6.03 -14.03 7.72
N GLY A 145 5.58 -15.22 7.30
CA GLY A 145 4.63 -16.04 8.07
C GLY A 145 3.16 -15.63 7.97
N ALA A 146 2.81 -14.60 7.18
CA ALA A 146 1.43 -14.24 6.92
C ALA A 146 1.07 -14.41 5.43
N LEU A 147 -0.20 -14.67 5.16
CA LEU A 147 -0.76 -14.52 3.82
C LEU A 147 -1.04 -13.03 3.56
N VAL A 148 -0.66 -12.55 2.39
CA VAL A 148 -0.85 -11.16 1.96
C VAL A 148 -1.33 -11.14 0.52
N VAL A 149 -1.95 -10.05 0.09
CA VAL A 149 -2.29 -9.86 -1.33
C VAL A 149 -1.00 -9.61 -2.12
N SER A 150 -0.78 -10.43 -3.16
CA SER A 150 0.35 -10.28 -4.08
C SER A 150 0.30 -8.91 -4.76
N GLY A 151 1.38 -8.14 -4.70
CA GLY A 151 1.42 -6.83 -5.36
C GLY A 151 0.48 -5.78 -4.77
N MET A 152 0.09 -5.94 -3.49
CA MET A 152 -0.82 -5.01 -2.80
C MET A 152 -2.18 -4.95 -3.52
N ALA A 153 -2.71 -3.77 -3.82
CA ALA A 153 -4.00 -3.64 -4.52
C ALA A 153 -4.01 -4.30 -5.92
N GLN A 154 -2.86 -4.50 -6.56
CA GLN A 154 -2.79 -5.05 -7.92
C GLN A 154 -3.24 -6.52 -7.98
N GLY A 155 -3.09 -7.29 -6.90
CA GLY A 155 -3.54 -8.68 -6.83
C GLY A 155 -4.96 -8.85 -6.32
N HIS A 156 -5.75 -7.77 -6.25
CA HIS A 156 -7.12 -7.78 -5.74
C HIS A 156 -8.09 -7.24 -6.81
N TYR A 157 -9.00 -8.11 -7.25
CA TYR A 157 -9.97 -7.83 -8.29
C TYR A 157 -11.38 -8.04 -7.74
N PRO A 158 -12.07 -6.96 -7.32
CA PRO A 158 -13.46 -7.04 -6.88
C PRO A 158 -14.34 -7.65 -7.96
N VAL A 159 -15.19 -8.60 -7.57
CA VAL A 159 -16.26 -9.08 -8.44
C VAL A 159 -17.41 -8.08 -8.35
N VAL A 160 -17.85 -7.58 -9.49
CA VAL A 160 -19.02 -6.70 -9.60
C VAL A 160 -20.08 -7.43 -10.41
N ASP A 161 -21.31 -7.43 -9.91
CA ASP A 161 -22.44 -7.98 -10.66
C ASP A 161 -22.67 -7.09 -11.88
N GLY A 162 -22.71 -7.69 -13.07
CA GLY A 162 -23.05 -7.00 -14.31
C GLY A 162 -24.56 -6.74 -14.34
N GLY A 163 -24.95 -5.52 -13.99
CA GLY A 163 -26.33 -5.05 -14.11
C GLY A 163 -26.80 -4.90 -15.55
#